data_AF-A0A1E4LKY0-F1
#
_entry.id   AF-A0A1E4LKY0-F1
#
_cell.length_a   1.000
_cell.length_b   1.000
_cell.length_c   1.000
_cell.angle_alpha   90.00
_cell.angle_beta   90.00
_cell.angle_gamma   90.00
#
_symmetry.space_group_name_H-M   'P 1'
#
loop_
_entity.id
_entity.type
_entity.pdbx_description
1 polymer ?
#
loop_
_entity_poly.entity_id
_entity_poly.type
_entity_poly.pdbx_seq_one_letter_code
_entity_poly.pdbx_strand_id
1 'polypeptide(L)'
;MSQYKVTTVYVSHIHSYFDYTKDGVRYVISGGSGAELLTQNSYYHYLIAKAGTTDTLTMVQLPSPANLLLQRYGATLSLFAQAMYKENQAAVVLWITGLVLLVLLLILLLLLKFKDRLAVFRILMKDTGRFISKRYKEIYKGKQV
;
A
#
# COMPACT_ATOMS: atom_id res chain seq x y z
N MET A 1 -10.34 -1.59 -41.10
CA MET A 1 -9.25 -0.65 -41.44
C MET A 1 -9.27 -0.29 -42.93
N SER A 2 -9.31 -1.29 -43.82
CA SER A 2 -9.43 -1.10 -45.29
C SER A 2 -10.62 -0.20 -45.72
N GLN A 3 -11.74 -0.27 -45.01
CA GLN A 3 -12.92 0.57 -45.30
C GLN A 3 -12.69 2.08 -45.12
N TYR A 4 -11.85 2.48 -44.16
CA TYR A 4 -11.70 3.90 -43.78
C TYR A 4 -10.46 4.58 -44.37
N LYS A 5 -9.62 3.84 -45.12
CA LYS A 5 -8.39 4.34 -45.76
C LYS A 5 -7.50 5.17 -44.81
N VAL A 6 -7.42 4.76 -43.55
CA VAL A 6 -6.59 5.44 -42.54
C VAL A 6 -5.12 5.15 -42.78
N THR A 7 -4.27 6.15 -42.55
CA THR A 7 -2.81 6.02 -42.67
C THR A 7 -2.14 5.70 -41.34
N THR A 8 -2.77 6.08 -40.22
CA THR A 8 -2.30 5.81 -38.85
C THR A 8 -3.46 5.45 -37.94
N VAL A 9 -3.23 4.50 -37.04
CA VAL A 9 -4.17 4.03 -36.02
C VAL A 9 -3.54 4.19 -34.65
N TYR A 10 -4.23 4.90 -33.77
CA TYR A 10 -3.87 5.01 -32.37
C TYR A 10 -4.68 4.01 -31.56
N VAL A 11 -4.00 3.16 -30.77
CA VAL A 11 -4.64 2.18 -29.90
C VAL A 11 -4.12 2.28 -28.45
N SER A 12 -4.95 1.76 -27.55
CA SER A 12 -4.72 1.72 -26.11
C SER A 12 -4.77 0.27 -25.61
N HIS A 13 -4.87 0.06 -24.29
CA HIS A 13 -5.15 -1.20 -23.56
C HIS A 13 -3.95 -1.97 -23.00
N ILE A 14 -2.87 -2.18 -23.76
CA ILE A 14 -1.77 -3.05 -23.30
C ILE A 14 -0.63 -2.32 -22.59
N HIS A 15 -0.85 -1.07 -22.15
CA HIS A 15 0.00 -0.27 -21.23
C HIS A 15 1.50 -0.17 -21.60
N SER A 16 1.83 -0.52 -22.84
CA SER A 16 3.18 -0.58 -23.40
C SER A 16 3.22 0.24 -24.68
N TYR A 17 4.38 0.81 -24.98
CA TYR A 17 4.59 1.53 -26.23
C TYR A 17 4.96 0.57 -27.36
N PHE A 18 4.25 0.66 -28.49
CA PHE A 18 4.63 0.00 -29.74
C PHE A 18 4.34 0.91 -30.92
N ASP A 19 5.23 0.89 -31.91
CA ASP A 19 5.08 1.63 -33.16
C ASP A 19 5.51 0.72 -34.30
N TYR A 20 4.57 0.34 -35.16
CA TYR A 20 4.81 -0.60 -36.24
C TYR A 20 3.89 -0.33 -37.43
N THR A 21 4.31 -0.77 -38.62
CA THR A 21 3.50 -0.66 -39.84
C THR A 21 3.04 -2.04 -40.28
N LYS A 22 1.76 -2.16 -40.61
CA LYS A 22 1.16 -3.37 -41.17
C LYS A 22 0.24 -3.01 -42.33
N ASP A 23 0.44 -3.65 -43.48
CA ASP A 23 -0.37 -3.46 -44.70
C ASP A 23 -0.50 -1.98 -45.12
N GLY A 24 0.59 -1.21 -45.01
CA GLY A 24 0.62 0.21 -45.36
C GLY A 24 -0.02 1.17 -44.33
N VAL A 25 -0.47 0.66 -43.19
CA VAL A 25 -1.07 1.44 -42.10
C VAL A 25 -0.14 1.42 -40.89
N ARG A 26 0.18 2.59 -40.33
CA ARG A 26 0.96 2.71 -39.09
C ARG A 26 0.06 2.45 -37.88
N TYR A 27 0.51 1.67 -36.92
CA TYR A 27 -0.15 1.39 -35.66
C TYR A 27 0.72 1.90 -34.53
N VAL A 28 0.14 2.75 -33.69
CA VAL A 28 0.80 3.28 -32.49
C VAL A 28 -0.01 2.87 -31.27
N ILE A 29 0.61 2.05 -30.44
CA ILE A 29 0.09 1.66 -29.13
C ILE A 29 0.79 2.56 -28.11
N SER A 30 0.03 3.38 -27.40
CA SER A 30 0.58 4.20 -26.28
C SER A 30 -0.29 4.18 -25.03
N GLY A 31 -1.50 3.63 -25.13
CA GLY A 31 -2.46 3.74 -24.04
C GLY A 31 -2.06 2.92 -22.82
N GLY A 32 -2.16 3.57 -21.65
CA GLY A 32 -1.77 3.04 -20.34
C GLY A 32 -0.42 3.55 -19.83
N SER A 33 0.34 4.30 -20.64
CA SER A 33 1.54 5.05 -20.23
C SER A 33 2.44 4.26 -19.26
N GLY A 34 2.75 2.99 -19.52
CA GLY A 34 3.65 2.20 -18.67
C GLY A 34 3.09 1.72 -17.34
N ALA A 35 1.77 1.68 -17.17
CA ALA A 35 1.10 0.99 -16.07
C ALA A 35 1.54 -0.49 -16.02
N GLU A 36 1.29 -1.15 -14.87
CA GLU A 36 2.00 -2.29 -14.22
C GLU A 36 2.30 -3.59 -15.01
N LEU A 37 2.49 -3.54 -16.31
CA LEU A 37 2.97 -4.66 -17.09
C LEU A 37 4.49 -4.75 -16.94
N LEU A 38 4.94 -5.94 -16.52
CA LEU A 38 6.36 -6.24 -16.36
C LEU A 38 7.01 -6.59 -17.70
N THR A 39 6.85 -5.73 -18.69
CA THR A 39 7.40 -5.89 -20.04
C THR A 39 8.43 -4.80 -20.37
N GLN A 40 9.32 -5.05 -21.31
CA GLN A 40 10.40 -4.10 -21.67
C GLN A 40 9.88 -2.75 -22.19
N ASN A 41 8.70 -2.74 -22.84
CA ASN A 41 8.10 -1.53 -23.41
C ASN A 41 7.10 -0.83 -22.48
N SER A 42 7.06 -1.22 -21.20
CA SER A 42 6.21 -0.61 -20.20
C SER A 42 6.95 0.50 -19.46
N TYR A 43 6.82 1.73 -19.93
CA TYR A 43 7.38 2.90 -19.29
C TYR A 43 6.43 4.09 -19.44
N TYR A 44 6.52 5.03 -18.51
CA TYR A 44 5.76 6.26 -18.53
C TYR A 44 6.14 7.04 -19.78
N HIS A 45 5.16 7.40 -20.59
CA HIS A 45 5.37 8.14 -21.81
C HIS A 45 4.11 8.90 -22.22
N TYR A 46 4.30 9.89 -23.08
CA TYR A 46 3.25 10.57 -23.80
C TYR A 46 3.65 10.77 -25.26
N LEU A 47 2.66 11.04 -26.11
CA LEU A 47 2.87 11.32 -27.52
C LEU A 47 2.64 12.80 -27.80
N ILE A 48 3.52 13.39 -28.61
CA ILE A 48 3.33 14.71 -29.19
C ILE A 48 2.98 14.50 -30.67
N ALA A 49 1.71 14.70 -31.00
CA ALA A 49 1.24 14.72 -32.38
C ALA A 49 1.24 16.17 -32.89
N LYS A 50 1.82 16.42 -34.07
CA LYS A 50 1.71 17.70 -34.78
C LYS A 50 1.10 17.42 -36.15
N ALA A 51 -0.06 18.01 -36.40
CA ALA A 51 -0.70 17.98 -37.71
C ALA A 51 -0.27 19.20 -38.54
N GLY A 52 0.00 19.01 -39.83
CA GLY A 52 0.49 20.09 -40.70
C GLY A 52 0.67 19.66 -42.15
N THR A 53 1.60 20.30 -42.87
CA THR A 53 1.99 19.86 -44.22
C THR A 53 2.62 18.47 -44.21
N THR A 54 3.30 18.13 -43.12
CA THR A 54 3.74 16.77 -42.80
C THR A 54 3.36 16.48 -41.36
N ASP A 55 2.50 15.48 -41.16
CA ASP A 55 2.13 15.03 -39.82
C ASP A 55 3.34 14.37 -39.15
N THR A 56 3.58 14.71 -37.89
CA THR A 56 4.67 14.13 -37.09
C THR A 56 4.15 13.61 -35.75
N LEU A 57 4.80 12.56 -35.27
CA LEU A 57 4.48 11.94 -33.99
C LEU A 57 5.79 11.62 -33.26
N THR A 58 5.97 12.23 -32.09
CA THR A 58 7.15 12.01 -31.24
C THR A 58 6.71 11.35 -29.93
N MET A 59 7.34 10.23 -29.58
CA MET A 59 7.17 9.62 -28.26
C MET A 59 8.18 10.25 -27.30
N VAL A 60 7.71 10.71 -26.14
CA VAL A 60 8.55 11.21 -25.05
C VAL A 60 8.44 10.28 -23.87
N GLN A 61 9.55 9.63 -23.53
CA GLN A 61 9.66 8.77 -22.36
C GLN A 61 9.94 9.61 -21.10
N LEU A 62 9.23 9.29 -20.03
CA LEU A 62 9.36 9.88 -18.70
C LEU A 62 10.14 8.94 -17.76
N PRO A 63 10.76 9.48 -16.69
CA PRO A 63 11.31 8.66 -15.63
C PRO A 63 10.28 7.66 -15.12
N SER A 64 10.62 6.38 -15.18
CA SER A 64 9.73 5.27 -14.83
C SER A 64 10.35 4.43 -13.73
N PRO A 65 9.56 3.88 -12.81
CA PRO A 65 10.05 2.89 -11.86
C PRO A 65 10.69 1.73 -12.62
N ALA A 66 11.76 1.15 -12.07
CA ALA A 66 12.35 -0.04 -12.66
C ALA A 66 11.34 -1.18 -12.67
N ASN A 67 11.54 -2.12 -13.60
CA ASN A 67 10.55 -3.15 -13.92
C ASN A 67 10.58 -4.33 -12.95
N LEU A 68 10.62 -4.02 -11.65
CA LEU A 68 10.58 -4.97 -10.55
C LEU A 68 9.23 -4.83 -9.85
N LEU A 69 8.61 -5.97 -9.49
CA LEU A 69 7.29 -6.03 -8.85
C LEU A 69 7.15 -5.03 -7.69
N LEU A 70 8.08 -5.05 -6.74
CA LEU A 70 8.03 -4.19 -5.56
C LEU A 70 8.10 -2.69 -5.91
N GLN A 71 8.92 -2.32 -6.88
CA GLN A 71 9.07 -0.92 -7.29
C GLN A 71 7.84 -0.41 -8.04
N ARG A 72 7.21 -1.26 -8.84
CA ARG A 72 5.95 -0.95 -9.55
C ARG A 72 4.80 -0.74 -8.58
N TYR A 73 4.53 -1.72 -7.71
CA TYR A 73 3.47 -1.60 -6.71
C TYR A 73 3.73 -0.45 -5.75
N GLY A 74 4.99 -0.24 -5.32
CA GLY A 74 5.36 0.90 -4.49
C GLY A 74 5.08 2.24 -5.17
N ALA A 75 5.43 2.38 -6.45
CA ALA A 75 5.15 3.58 -7.22
C ALA A 75 3.64 3.81 -7.41
N THR A 76 2.87 2.76 -7.71
CA THR A 76 1.41 2.83 -7.85
C THR A 76 0.75 3.24 -6.54
N LEU A 77 1.09 2.58 -5.42
CA LEU A 77 0.57 2.93 -4.10
C LEU A 77 0.92 4.37 -3.73
N SER A 78 2.14 4.82 -4.00
CA SER A 78 2.55 6.21 -3.77
C SER A 78 1.73 7.18 -4.63
N LEU A 79 1.51 6.87 -5.90
CA LEU A 79 0.74 7.72 -6.81
C LEU A 79 -0.72 7.84 -6.33
N PHE A 80 -1.35 6.72 -5.98
CA PHE A 80 -2.70 6.72 -5.41
C PHE A 80 -2.77 7.45 -4.07
N ALA A 81 -1.81 7.22 -3.16
CA ALA A 81 -1.77 7.92 -1.87
C ALA A 81 -1.64 9.43 -2.05
N GLN A 82 -0.76 9.88 -2.96
CA GLN A 82 -0.60 11.30 -3.26
C GLN A 82 -1.85 11.89 -3.93
N ALA A 83 -2.48 11.16 -4.86
CA ALA A 83 -3.72 11.60 -5.50
C ALA A 83 -4.85 11.74 -4.47
N MET A 84 -5.08 10.71 -3.64
CA MET A 84 -6.08 10.75 -2.57
C MET A 84 -5.85 11.92 -1.61
N TYR A 85 -4.60 12.17 -1.21
CA TYR A 85 -4.27 13.28 -0.32
C TYR A 85 -4.51 14.64 -0.99
N LYS A 86 -4.11 14.81 -2.25
CA LYS A 86 -4.28 16.09 -2.98
C LYS A 86 -5.75 16.40 -3.29
N GLU A 87 -6.51 15.38 -3.69
CA GLU A 87 -7.92 15.57 -4.06
C GLU A 87 -8.83 15.67 -2.83
N ASN A 88 -8.52 14.93 -1.76
CA ASN A 88 -9.41 14.76 -0.61
C ASN A 88 -8.68 14.87 0.73
N GLN A 89 -7.87 15.92 0.90
CA GLN A 89 -7.01 16.10 2.07
C GLN A 89 -7.76 15.98 3.40
N ALA A 90 -8.92 16.63 3.54
CA ALA A 90 -9.70 16.60 4.77
C ALA A 90 -10.16 15.17 5.13
N ALA A 91 -10.66 14.43 4.15
CA ALA A 91 -11.10 13.04 4.35
C ALA A 91 -9.92 12.15 4.76
N VAL A 92 -8.76 12.29 4.12
CA VAL A 92 -7.55 11.54 4.45
C VAL A 92 -7.07 11.85 5.87
N VAL A 93 -7.03 13.13 6.26
CA VAL A 93 -6.64 13.55 7.63
C VAL A 93 -7.61 12.98 8.67
N LEU A 94 -8.92 13.05 8.44
CA LEU A 94 -9.92 12.48 9.33
C LEU A 94 -9.78 10.96 9.45
N TRP A 95 -9.54 10.25 8.33
CA TRP A 95 -9.29 8.82 8.33
C TRP A 95 -8.05 8.43 9.15
N ILE A 96 -6.92 9.11 8.92
CA ILE A 96 -5.68 8.87 9.66
C ILE A 96 -5.90 9.15 11.16
N THR A 97 -6.57 10.26 11.48
CA THR A 97 -6.87 10.64 12.86
C THR A 97 -7.75 9.59 13.55
N GLY A 98 -8.80 9.14 12.89
CA GLY A 98 -9.68 8.08 13.38
C GLY A 98 -8.93 6.76 13.62
N LEU A 99 -8.03 6.39 12.72
CA LEU A 99 -7.22 5.17 12.84
C LEU A 99 -6.24 5.25 14.02
N VAL A 100 -5.60 6.41 14.23
CA VAL A 100 -4.74 6.66 15.39
C VAL A 100 -5.54 6.57 16.69
N LEU A 101 -6.70 7.22 16.76
CA LEU A 101 -7.58 7.17 17.94
C LEU A 101 -8.04 5.75 18.24
N LEU A 102 -8.37 4.96 17.21
CA LEU A 102 -8.74 3.55 17.35
C LEU A 102 -7.59 2.73 17.93
N VAL A 103 -6.36 2.89 17.42
CA VAL A 103 -5.18 2.19 17.94
C VAL A 103 -4.92 2.56 19.40
N LEU A 104 -5.00 3.85 19.75
CA LEU A 104 -4.85 4.31 21.13
C LEU A 104 -5.90 3.70 22.07
N LEU A 105 -7.17 3.65 21.62
CA LEU A 105 -8.25 3.03 22.37
C LEU A 105 -7.99 1.53 22.59
N LEU A 106 -7.55 0.80 21.56
CA LEU A 106 -7.22 -0.62 21.65
C LEU A 106 -6.07 -0.87 22.64
N ILE A 107 -5.03 -0.04 22.61
CA ILE A 107 -3.91 -0.11 23.56
C ILE A 107 -4.42 0.14 24.98
N LEU A 108 -5.22 1.18 25.20
CA LEU A 108 -5.77 1.50 26.51
C LEU A 108 -6.64 0.36 27.06
N LEU A 109 -7.50 -0.23 26.23
CA LEU A 109 -8.31 -1.39 26.60
C LEU A 109 -7.44 -2.60 26.97
N LEU A 110 -6.36 -2.83 26.24
CA LEU A 110 -5.42 -3.92 26.51
C LEU A 110 -4.69 -3.72 27.85
N LEU A 111 -4.25 -2.49 28.13
CA LEU A 111 -3.62 -2.12 29.41
C LEU A 111 -4.59 -2.25 30.59
N LEU A 112 -5.86 -1.84 30.43
CA LEU A 112 -6.88 -1.99 31.47
C LEU A 112 -7.15 -3.47 31.80
N LYS A 113 -7.35 -4.31 30.78
CA LYS A 113 -7.52 -5.76 30.98
C LYS A 113 -6.32 -6.41 31.66
N PHE A 114 -5.10 -5.93 31.34
CA PHE A 114 -3.88 -6.43 31.98
C PHE A 114 -3.81 -6.03 33.45
N LYS A 115 -4.21 -4.81 33.80
CA LYS A 115 -4.30 -4.33 35.18
C LYS A 115 -5.29 -5.16 36.01
N ASP A 116 -6.46 -5.48 35.46
CA ASP A 116 -7.45 -6.31 36.15
C ASP A 116 -6.94 -7.73 36.40
N ARG A 117 -6.24 -8.33 35.43
CA ARG A 117 -5.58 -9.64 35.59
C ARG A 117 -4.45 -9.60 36.63
N LEU A 118 -3.64 -8.54 36.66
CA LEU A 118 -2.62 -8.32 37.68
C LEU A 118 -3.21 -8.14 39.08
N ALA A 119 -4.38 -7.50 39.20
CA ALA A 119 -5.06 -7.32 40.48
C ALA A 119 -5.48 -8.67 41.08
N VAL A 120 -6.05 -9.56 40.27
CA VAL A 120 -6.40 -10.93 40.69
C VAL A 120 -5.16 -11.73 41.07
N PHE A 121 -4.10 -11.66 40.25
CA PHE A 121 -2.83 -12.33 40.55
C PHE A 121 -2.21 -11.83 41.87
N ARG A 122 -2.27 -10.53 42.16
CA ARG A 122 -1.78 -9.95 43.41
C ARG A 122 -2.54 -10.47 44.63
N ILE A 123 -3.85 -10.66 44.53
CA ILE A 123 -4.66 -11.25 45.61
C ILE A 123 -4.25 -12.70 45.86
N LEU A 124 -4.14 -13.50 44.80
CA LEU A 124 -3.71 -14.90 44.89
C LEU A 124 -2.32 -15.05 45.53
N MET A 125 -1.36 -14.22 45.14
CA MET A 125 -0.02 -14.23 45.73
C MET A 125 -0.03 -13.85 47.22
N LYS A 126 -0.86 -12.88 47.61
CA LYS A 126 -1.01 -12.47 49.02
C LYS A 126 -1.60 -13.59 49.88
N ASP A 127 -2.64 -14.26 49.38
CA ASP A 127 -3.29 -15.35 50.12
C ASP A 127 -2.42 -16.60 50.19
N THR A 128 -1.70 -16.92 49.11
CA THR A 128 -0.69 -17.98 49.11
C THR A 128 0.41 -17.70 50.13
N GLY A 129 0.95 -16.48 50.16
CA GLY A 129 1.96 -16.08 51.14
C GLY A 129 1.46 -16.15 52.59
N ARG A 130 0.20 -15.74 52.84
CA ARG A 130 -0.44 -15.88 54.17
C ARG A 130 -0.57 -17.35 54.58
N PHE A 131 -0.98 -18.22 53.67
CA PHE A 131 -1.09 -19.65 53.91
C PHE A 131 0.27 -20.27 54.23
N ILE A 132 1.29 -19.99 53.42
CA ILE A 132 2.67 -20.46 53.65
C ILE A 132 3.19 -19.98 55.00
N SER A 133 2.99 -18.70 55.35
CA SER A 133 3.43 -18.16 56.65
C SER A 133 2.74 -18.84 57.83
N LYS A 134 1.43 -19.09 57.75
CA LYS A 134 0.70 -19.86 58.77
C LYS A 134 1.23 -21.28 58.87
N ARG A 135 1.39 -21.97 57.73
CA ARG A 135 1.85 -23.35 57.69
C ARG A 135 3.28 -23.51 58.20
N TYR A 136 4.16 -22.58 57.86
CA TYR A 136 5.53 -22.53 58.40
C TYR A 136 5.51 -22.34 59.91
N LYS A 137 4.69 -21.41 60.43
CA LYS A 137 4.55 -21.22 61.88
C LYS A 137 4.01 -22.47 62.59
N GLU A 138 3.06 -23.20 62.00
CA GLU A 138 2.55 -24.46 62.56
C GLU A 138 3.62 -25.55 62.62
N ILE A 139 4.36 -25.74 61.52
CA ILE A 139 5.39 -26.78 61.43
C ILE A 139 6.55 -26.52 62.40
N TYR A 140 6.93 -25.25 62.60
CA TYR A 140 8.10 -24.90 63.41
C TYR A 140 7.78 -24.47 64.86
N LYS A 141 6.54 -24.11 65.21
CA LYS A 141 6.15 -23.90 66.62
C LYS A 141 6.09 -25.19 67.45
N GLY A 142 6.04 -26.36 66.80
CA GLY A 142 6.05 -27.67 67.48
C GLY A 142 7.45 -28.24 67.75
N LYS A 143 8.54 -27.59 67.32
CA LYS A 143 9.91 -27.98 67.66
C LYS A 143 10.45 -27.07 68.76
N GLN A 144 10.05 -27.32 70.01
CA GLN A 144 10.92 -27.02 71.14
C GLN A 144 12.02 -28.09 71.14
N VAL A 145 13.25 -27.66 70.85
CA VAL A 145 14.48 -28.32 71.32
C VAL A 145 14.86 -27.62 72.61
#